data_AF-A0A0N5AL67-F1
#
_entry.id   AF-A0A0N5AL67-F1
#
_cell.length_a   1.000
_cell.length_b   1.000
_cell.length_c   1.000
_cell.angle_alpha   90.00
_cell.angle_beta   90.00
_cell.angle_gamma   90.00
#
_symmetry.space_group_name_H-M   'P 1'
#
loop_
_entity.id
_entity.type
_entity.pdbx_description
1 polymer ?
#
loop_
_entity_poly.entity_id
_entity_poly.type
_entity_poly.pdbx_seq_one_letter_code
_entity_poly.pdbx_strand_id
1 'polypeptide(L)'
;MNKVSSPYDTYIARYYFNKINEKKAELEEINAVKHKKWAIMKAKLSIKYKELVSFYEAAYTLEKERIAAEFEREEKAADIEFEDRLTELMDTLIQECEEQKKQARHEFNNCDIASTSGYTYPTSKKSLRKRPNELLTYTEKRMRSKNPQQVVLQLPETAISDDLEFVTTSIEKAERSNTPDSNSRSSIN
;
A
#
# COMPACT_ATOMS: atom_id res chain seq x y z
N MET A 1 -30.92 -2.68 95.70
CA MET A 1 -30.08 -1.46 95.62
C MET A 1 -30.08 -1.00 94.17
N ASN A 2 -30.81 0.08 93.87
CA ASN A 2 -30.85 0.65 92.53
C ASN A 2 -29.53 1.38 92.27
N LYS A 3 -28.69 0.87 91.38
CA LYS A 3 -27.53 1.62 90.88
C LYS A 3 -28.07 2.82 90.13
N VAL A 4 -28.02 4.00 90.72
CA VAL A 4 -28.35 5.25 90.05
C VAL A 4 -27.31 5.42 88.94
N SER A 5 -27.72 5.15 87.70
CA SER A 5 -26.88 5.28 86.51
C SER A 5 -26.39 6.71 86.40
N SER A 6 -25.08 6.90 86.20
CA SER A 6 -24.52 8.24 86.05
C SER A 6 -25.21 8.97 84.89
N PRO A 7 -25.50 10.27 85.02
CA PRO A 7 -26.01 11.08 83.90
C PRO A 7 -25.12 10.97 82.65
N TYR A 8 -23.81 10.78 82.86
CA TYR A 8 -22.82 10.57 81.80
C TYR A 8 -23.03 9.23 81.07
N ASP A 9 -23.26 8.14 81.80
CA ASP A 9 -23.54 6.82 81.21
C ASP A 9 -24.83 6.82 80.39
N THR A 10 -25.81 7.62 80.84
CA THR A 10 -27.11 7.76 80.16
C THR A 10 -26.99 8.57 78.87
N TYR A 11 -26.17 9.62 78.88
CA TYR A 11 -25.85 10.40 77.69
C TYR A 11 -25.09 9.57 76.65
N ILE A 12 -24.09 8.81 77.08
CA ILE A 12 -23.32 7.92 76.21
C ILE A 12 -24.23 6.85 75.59
N ALA A 13 -25.07 6.20 76.39
CA ALA A 13 -26.02 5.23 75.89
C ALA A 13 -26.97 5.82 74.85
N ARG A 14 -27.48 7.04 75.08
CA ARG A 14 -28.36 7.74 74.12
C ARG A 14 -27.62 8.10 72.83
N TYR A 15 -26.37 8.56 72.92
CA TYR A 15 -25.55 8.85 71.75
C TYR A 15 -25.36 7.61 70.87
N TYR A 16 -24.94 6.49 71.47
CA TYR A 16 -24.73 5.25 70.71
C TYR A 16 -26.05 4.67 70.19
N PHE A 17 -27.14 4.74 70.95
CA PHE A 17 -28.47 4.34 70.48
C PHE A 17 -28.90 5.15 69.24
N ASN A 18 -28.72 6.47 69.27
CA ASN A 18 -28.99 7.34 68.11
C ASN A 18 -28.07 6.99 66.93
N LYS A 19 -26.78 6.74 67.18
CA LYS A 19 -25.82 6.37 66.13
C LYS A 19 -26.17 5.04 65.47
N ILE A 20 -26.63 4.05 66.26
CA ILE A 20 -27.09 2.76 65.75
C ILE A 20 -28.34 2.95 64.88
N ASN A 21 -29.29 3.77 65.32
CA ASN A 21 -30.51 4.05 64.54
C ASN A 21 -30.21 4.79 63.24
N GLU A 22 -29.30 5.76 63.26
CA GLU A 22 -28.80 6.44 62.06
C GLU A 22 -28.21 5.42 61.06
N LYS A 23 -27.39 4.48 61.54
CA LYS A 23 -26.78 3.44 60.69
C LYS A 23 -27.80 2.44 60.16
N LYS A 24 -28.81 2.08 60.96
CA LYS A 24 -29.91 1.21 60.53
C LYS A 24 -30.76 1.88 59.45
N ALA A 25 -31.05 3.17 59.60
CA ALA A 25 -31.76 3.94 58.58
C ALA A 25 -30.96 4.05 57.27
N GLU A 26 -29.65 4.31 57.36
CA GLU A 26 -28.76 4.32 56.17
C GLU A 26 -28.74 2.95 55.47
N LEU A 27 -28.73 1.85 56.23
CA LEU A 27 -28.77 0.50 55.67
C LEU A 27 -30.12 0.21 54.98
N GLU A 28 -31.23 0.65 55.56
CA GLU A 28 -32.56 0.52 54.96
C GLU A 28 -32.66 1.31 53.64
N GLU A 29 -32.11 2.53 53.59
CA GLU A 29 -32.04 3.31 52.36
C GLU A 29 -31.19 2.65 51.27
N ILE A 30 -30.10 1.98 51.66
CA ILE A 30 -29.25 1.20 50.73
C ILE A 30 -30.02 -0.01 50.20
N ASN A 31 -30.67 -0.78 51.08
CA ASN A 31 -31.47 -1.95 50.69
C ASN A 31 -32.66 -1.56 49.79
N ALA A 32 -33.26 -0.39 50.04
CA ALA A 32 -34.31 0.18 49.19
C ALA A 32 -33.78 0.83 47.91
N VAL A 33 -32.45 0.81 47.67
CA VAL A 33 -31.78 1.43 46.51
C VAL A 33 -32.09 2.94 46.37
N LYS A 34 -32.30 3.61 47.51
CA LYS A 34 -32.61 5.05 47.61
C LYS A 34 -31.46 5.88 48.16
N HIS A 35 -30.37 5.23 48.56
CA HIS A 35 -29.23 5.90 49.17
C HIS A 35 -28.62 6.97 48.25
N LYS A 36 -28.46 8.19 48.79
CA LYS A 36 -28.07 9.39 48.03
C LYS A 36 -26.77 9.23 47.24
N LYS A 37 -25.75 8.58 47.81
CA LYS A 37 -24.46 8.37 47.11
C LYS A 37 -24.62 7.50 45.87
N TRP A 38 -25.47 6.48 45.94
CA TRP A 38 -25.77 5.60 44.80
C TRP A 38 -26.51 6.36 43.70
N ALA A 39 -27.51 7.17 44.06
CA ALA A 39 -28.24 8.00 43.10
C ALA A 39 -27.31 8.96 42.33
N ILE A 40 -26.38 9.61 43.03
CA ILE A 40 -25.36 10.48 42.40
C ILE A 40 -24.46 9.69 41.46
N MET A 41 -23.98 8.51 41.89
CA MET A 41 -23.12 7.67 41.05
C MET A 41 -23.85 7.19 39.79
N LYS A 42 -25.11 6.77 39.92
CA LYS A 42 -25.96 6.37 38.80
C LYS A 42 -26.19 7.53 37.83
N ALA A 43 -26.47 8.73 38.33
CA ALA A 43 -26.64 9.91 37.49
C ALA A 43 -25.35 10.25 36.72
N LYS A 44 -24.19 10.22 37.39
CA LYS A 44 -22.89 10.42 36.74
C LYS A 44 -22.60 9.37 35.67
N LEU A 45 -22.90 8.11 35.94
CA LEU A 45 -22.72 7.03 34.98
C LEU A 45 -23.65 7.21 33.76
N SER A 46 -24.90 7.61 33.99
CA SER A 46 -25.85 7.88 32.91
C SER A 46 -25.41 9.04 32.02
N ILE A 47 -24.82 10.10 32.59
CA ILE A 47 -24.27 11.23 31.82
C ILE A 47 -23.12 10.74 30.93
N LYS A 48 -22.13 10.05 31.51
CA LYS A 48 -21.00 9.48 30.76
C LYS A 48 -21.44 8.56 29.63
N TYR A 49 -22.45 7.72 29.90
CA TYR A 49 -23.00 6.84 28.88
C TYR A 49 -23.62 7.62 27.71
N LYS A 50 -24.42 8.66 28.00
CA LYS A 50 -25.02 9.50 26.95
C LYS A 50 -23.96 10.26 26.15
N GLU A 51 -22.95 10.79 26.81
CA GLU A 51 -21.81 11.45 26.14
C GLU A 51 -21.08 10.48 25.21
N LEU A 52 -20.83 9.24 25.67
CA LEU A 52 -20.16 8.22 24.89
C LEU A 52 -20.98 7.80 23.66
N VAL A 53 -22.28 7.60 23.83
CA VAL A 53 -23.19 7.27 22.72
C VAL A 53 -23.19 8.41 21.69
N SER A 54 -23.37 9.66 22.14
CA SER A 54 -23.36 10.82 21.25
C SER A 54 -22.03 10.98 20.50
N PHE A 55 -20.91 10.74 21.18
CA PHE A 55 -19.59 10.74 20.55
C PHE A 55 -19.47 9.68 19.46
N TYR A 56 -19.89 8.44 19.74
CA TYR A 56 -19.82 7.36 18.75
C TYR A 56 -20.75 7.57 17.56
N GLU A 57 -21.95 8.13 17.77
CA GLU A 57 -22.87 8.47 16.68
C GLU A 57 -22.26 9.54 15.76
N ALA A 58 -21.64 10.57 16.34
CA ALA A 58 -20.95 11.61 15.59
C ALA A 58 -19.74 11.05 14.83
N ALA A 59 -18.91 10.25 15.50
CA ALA A 59 -17.74 9.61 14.89
C ALA A 59 -18.13 8.67 13.74
N TYR A 60 -19.19 7.87 13.92
CA TYR A 60 -19.70 6.97 12.88
C TYR A 60 -20.19 7.74 11.66
N THR A 61 -20.91 8.84 11.88
CA THR A 61 -21.41 9.69 10.80
C THR A 61 -20.25 10.32 10.01
N LEU A 62 -19.27 10.89 10.73
CA LEU A 62 -18.07 11.47 10.12
C LEU A 62 -17.27 10.42 9.32
N GLU A 63 -17.08 9.23 9.87
CA GLU A 63 -16.35 8.15 9.20
C GLU A 63 -17.08 7.72 7.92
N LYS A 64 -18.42 7.61 7.98
CA LYS A 64 -19.24 7.28 6.81
C LYS A 64 -19.12 8.35 5.72
N GLU A 65 -19.15 9.63 6.09
CA GLU A 65 -18.94 10.74 5.15
C GLU A 65 -17.53 10.72 4.54
N ARG A 66 -16.50 10.44 5.35
CA ARG A 66 -15.11 10.31 4.88
C ARG A 66 -14.99 9.19 3.85
N ILE A 67 -15.54 8.01 4.15
CA ILE A 67 -15.51 6.86 3.25
C ILE A 67 -16.24 7.16 1.94
N ALA A 68 -17.41 7.81 2.00
CA ALA A 68 -18.15 8.19 0.79
C ALA A 68 -17.37 9.20 -0.08
N ALA A 69 -16.75 10.20 0.54
CA ALA A 69 -15.93 11.19 -0.18
C ALA A 69 -14.66 10.57 -0.77
N GLU A 70 -14.05 9.61 -0.07
CA GLU A 70 -12.90 8.84 -0.58
C GLU A 70 -13.29 7.96 -1.76
N PHE A 71 -14.43 7.28 -1.69
CA PHE A 71 -14.97 6.50 -2.78
C PHE A 71 -15.20 7.36 -4.03
N GLU A 72 -15.89 8.50 -3.91
CA GLU A 72 -16.14 9.39 -5.05
C GLU A 72 -14.85 9.96 -5.65
N ARG A 73 -13.86 10.25 -4.81
CA ARG A 73 -12.55 10.72 -5.26
C ARG A 73 -11.81 9.63 -6.04
N GLU A 74 -11.83 8.40 -5.54
CA GLU A 74 -11.18 7.26 -6.17
C GLU A 74 -11.84 6.87 -7.48
N GLU A 75 -13.18 6.88 -7.52
CA GLU A 75 -13.97 6.64 -8.74
C GLU A 75 -13.58 7.64 -9.85
N LYS A 76 -13.55 8.94 -9.53
CA LYS A 76 -13.11 9.98 -10.48
C LYS A 76 -11.65 9.81 -10.90
N ALA A 77 -10.77 9.41 -9.99
CA ALA A 77 -9.36 9.18 -10.31
C ALA A 77 -9.20 7.99 -11.28
N ALA A 78 -9.96 6.91 -11.05
CA ALA A 78 -9.97 5.75 -11.93
C ALA A 78 -10.52 6.06 -13.33
N ASP A 79 -11.57 6.88 -13.42
CA ASP A 79 -12.12 7.33 -14.71
C ASP A 79 -11.08 8.15 -15.50
N ILE A 80 -10.41 9.10 -14.83
CA ILE A 80 -9.35 9.91 -15.46
C ILE A 80 -8.18 9.03 -15.90
N GLU A 81 -7.72 8.11 -15.04
CA GLU A 81 -6.62 7.20 -15.37
C GLU A 81 -6.98 6.32 -16.58
N PHE A 82 -8.23 5.86 -16.65
CA PHE A 82 -8.70 5.07 -17.79
C PHE A 82 -8.68 5.88 -19.09
N GLU A 83 -9.19 7.12 -19.08
CA GLU A 83 -9.18 8.01 -20.25
C GLU A 83 -7.76 8.38 -20.69
N ASP A 84 -6.87 8.69 -19.73
CA ASP A 84 -5.46 8.98 -19.99
C ASP A 84 -4.78 7.77 -20.63
N ARG A 85 -5.01 6.56 -20.09
CA ARG A 85 -4.40 5.34 -20.60
C ARG A 85 -4.93 4.96 -21.98
N LEU A 86 -6.21 5.20 -22.24
CA LEU A 86 -6.80 5.02 -23.56
C LEU A 86 -6.16 5.96 -24.58
N THR A 87 -5.99 7.23 -24.22
CA THR A 87 -5.35 8.24 -25.08
C THR A 87 -3.90 7.88 -25.37
N GLU A 88 -3.12 7.51 -24.35
CA GLU A 88 -1.73 7.08 -24.50
C GLU A 88 -1.61 5.86 -25.43
N LEU A 89 -2.52 4.89 -25.31
CA LEU A 89 -2.55 3.72 -26.18
C LEU A 89 -2.87 4.10 -27.64
N MET A 90 -3.82 5.00 -27.85
CA MET A 90 -4.15 5.48 -29.19
C MET A 90 -2.95 6.18 -29.84
N ASP A 91 -2.27 7.06 -29.11
CA ASP A 91 -1.08 7.77 -29.60
C ASP A 91 0.06 6.80 -29.92
N THR A 92 0.26 5.79 -29.07
CA THR A 92 1.25 4.73 -29.29
C THR A 92 0.96 3.95 -30.58
N LEU A 93 -0.30 3.55 -30.80
CA LEU A 93 -0.71 2.81 -32.00
C LEU A 93 -0.55 3.65 -33.27
N ILE A 94 -0.87 4.95 -33.20
CA ILE A 94 -0.66 5.88 -34.32
C ILE A 94 0.83 5.97 -34.64
N GLN A 95 1.69 6.16 -33.63
CA GLN A 95 3.13 6.23 -33.80
C GLN A 95 3.70 4.93 -34.40
N GLU A 96 3.21 3.78 -33.97
CA GLU A 96 3.62 2.49 -34.52
C GLU A 96 3.23 2.36 -36.01
N CYS A 97 2.00 2.74 -36.38
CA CYS A 97 1.55 2.75 -37.77
C CYS A 97 2.40 3.69 -38.64
N GLU A 98 2.76 4.86 -38.13
CA GLU A 98 3.63 5.82 -38.83
C GLU A 98 5.06 5.28 -39.02
N GLU A 99 5.63 4.63 -38.00
CA GLU A 99 6.96 4.05 -38.11
C GLU A 99 6.96 2.84 -39.06
N GLN A 100 5.92 1.98 -39.04
CA GLN A 100 5.76 0.89 -40.00
C GLN A 100 5.66 1.42 -41.45
N LYS A 101 4.91 2.51 -41.67
CA LYS A 101 4.83 3.17 -42.98
C LYS A 101 6.18 3.73 -43.44
N LYS A 102 6.95 4.32 -42.52
CA LYS A 102 8.31 4.82 -42.80
C LYS A 102 9.27 3.67 -43.11
N GLN A 103 9.19 2.58 -42.36
CA GLN A 103 9.97 1.37 -42.58
C GLN A 103 9.67 0.76 -43.96
N ALA A 104 8.39 0.61 -44.33
CA ALA A 104 7.99 0.11 -45.65
C ALA A 104 8.50 0.99 -46.80
N ARG A 105 8.48 2.33 -46.63
CA ARG A 105 9.04 3.27 -47.62
C ARG A 105 10.56 3.14 -47.73
N HIS A 106 11.24 2.98 -46.59
CA HIS A 106 12.67 2.80 -46.55
C HIS A 106 13.09 1.48 -47.23
N GLU A 107 12.37 0.39 -46.95
CA GLU A 107 12.58 -0.91 -47.59
C GLU A 107 12.33 -0.85 -49.10
N PHE A 108 11.23 -0.23 -49.54
CA PHE A 108 10.92 -0.03 -50.95
C PHE A 108 12.04 0.74 -51.68
N ASN A 109 12.45 1.90 -51.15
CA ASN A 109 13.50 2.72 -51.76
C ASN A 109 14.86 1.99 -51.82
N ASN A 110 15.16 1.15 -50.82
CA ASN A 110 16.41 0.39 -50.79
C ASN A 110 16.39 -0.84 -51.70
N CYS A 111 15.22 -1.41 -52.01
CA CYS A 111 15.07 -2.54 -52.93
C CYS A 111 15.45 -2.15 -54.38
N ASP A 112 15.08 -0.95 -54.82
CA ASP A 112 15.46 -0.42 -56.14
C ASP A 112 16.96 -0.14 -56.26
N ILE A 113 17.61 0.25 -55.15
CA ILE A 113 19.05 0.48 -55.12
C ILE A 113 19.81 -0.86 -55.10
N ALA A 114 19.32 -1.86 -54.38
CA ALA A 114 19.93 -3.18 -54.28
C ALA A 114 19.80 -4.00 -55.58
N SER A 115 18.68 -3.86 -56.31
CA SER A 115 18.45 -4.57 -57.58
C SER A 115 19.31 -4.03 -58.75
N THR A 116 19.84 -2.81 -58.64
CA THR A 116 20.80 -2.24 -59.62
C THR A 116 22.23 -2.78 -59.44
N SER A 117 22.52 -3.57 -58.41
CA SER A 117 23.81 -4.21 -58.18
C SER A 117 24.04 -5.46 -59.05
N GLY A 118 23.77 -5.38 -60.35
CA GLY A 118 24.24 -6.35 -61.35
C GLY A 118 25.71 -6.16 -61.73
N TYR A 119 26.35 -5.09 -61.26
CA TYR A 119 27.78 -4.81 -61.50
C TYR A 119 28.51 -4.53 -60.20
N THR A 120 28.73 -5.58 -59.40
CA THR A 120 29.75 -5.56 -58.35
C THR A 120 31.13 -5.57 -59.02
N TYR A 121 31.63 -4.39 -59.42
CA TYR A 121 33.06 -4.24 -59.56
C TYR A 121 33.70 -4.51 -58.19
N PRO A 122 34.80 -5.29 -58.10
CA PRO A 122 35.51 -5.44 -56.85
C PRO A 122 35.90 -4.03 -56.41
N THR A 123 35.42 -3.59 -55.24
CA THR A 123 35.85 -2.31 -54.65
C THR A 123 37.28 -2.48 -54.18
N SER A 124 38.21 -2.47 -55.14
CA SER A 124 39.62 -2.29 -54.89
C SER A 124 39.75 -0.89 -54.29
N LYS A 125 39.83 -0.83 -52.95
CA LYS A 125 40.16 0.40 -52.24
C LYS A 125 41.61 0.78 -52.55
N LYS A 126 41.84 1.34 -53.73
CA LYS A 126 43.09 1.99 -54.07
C LYS A 126 43.14 3.28 -53.25
N SER A 127 44.03 3.33 -52.27
CA SER A 127 44.30 4.55 -51.51
C SER A 127 44.66 5.68 -52.48
N LEU A 128 43.87 6.76 -52.46
CA LEU A 128 44.21 8.01 -53.14
C LEU A 128 45.59 8.45 -52.66
N ARG A 129 46.56 8.60 -53.57
CA ARG A 129 47.85 9.19 -53.24
C ARG A 129 47.59 10.65 -52.89
N LYS A 130 47.84 11.04 -51.63
CA LYS A 130 47.65 12.41 -51.17
C LYS A 130 48.57 13.37 -51.93
N ARG A 131 48.09 14.60 -52.17
CA ARG A 131 48.93 15.68 -52.70
C ARG A 131 49.94 16.09 -51.63
N PRO A 132 51.17 16.53 -51.98
CA PRO A 132 52.23 16.86 -51.02
C PRO A 132 51.85 17.90 -49.95
N ASN A 133 50.83 18.73 -50.18
CA ASN A 133 50.40 19.79 -49.26
C ASN A 133 49.12 19.47 -48.45
N GLU A 134 48.65 18.22 -48.43
CA GLU A 134 47.55 17.88 -47.53
C GLU A 134 48.07 17.68 -46.10
N LEU A 135 47.66 18.56 -45.19
CA LEU A 135 47.91 18.39 -43.76
C LEU A 135 47.35 17.05 -43.28
N LEU A 136 48.13 16.36 -42.44
CA LEU A 136 47.72 15.11 -41.80
C LEU A 136 46.39 15.34 -41.09
N THR A 137 45.35 14.60 -41.50
CA THR A 137 44.09 14.53 -40.75
C THR A 137 44.44 13.97 -39.38
N TYR A 138 44.46 14.84 -38.38
CA TYR A 138 44.71 14.47 -36.99
C TYR A 138 43.70 13.38 -36.62
N THR A 139 44.16 12.15 -36.46
CA THR A 139 43.33 11.07 -35.93
C THR A 139 43.15 11.32 -34.45
N GLU A 140 42.24 12.22 -34.12
CA GLU A 140 41.63 12.25 -32.81
C GLU A 140 40.98 10.87 -32.65
N LYS A 141 41.48 10.06 -31.71
CA LYS A 141 40.82 8.83 -31.27
C LYS A 141 39.51 9.21 -30.61
N ARG A 142 38.53 9.71 -31.38
CA ARG A 142 37.14 9.61 -30.98
C ARG A 142 36.85 8.13 -30.99
N MET A 143 36.81 7.55 -29.80
CA MET A 143 35.97 6.39 -29.54
C MET A 143 34.63 6.70 -30.21
N ARG A 144 34.40 6.14 -31.40
CA ARG A 144 33.07 6.14 -31.99
C ARG A 144 32.23 5.44 -30.95
N SER A 145 31.35 6.19 -30.29
CA SER A 145 30.25 5.59 -29.54
C SER A 145 29.63 4.55 -30.45
N LYS A 146 29.44 3.34 -29.91
CA LYS A 146 28.80 2.24 -30.65
C LYS A 146 27.52 2.82 -31.27
N ASN A 147 27.41 2.70 -32.59
CA ASN A 147 26.25 3.16 -33.33
C ASN A 147 25.00 2.56 -32.64
N PRO A 148 23.96 3.33 -32.32
CA PRO A 148 22.79 2.80 -31.60
C PRO A 148 22.10 1.65 -32.35
N GLN A 149 22.32 1.52 -33.67
CA GLN A 149 21.88 0.35 -34.45
C GLN A 149 22.60 -0.97 -34.11
N GLN A 150 23.63 -0.98 -33.25
CA GLN A 150 24.36 -2.18 -32.82
C GLN A 150 24.15 -2.51 -31.33
N VAL A 151 23.08 -2.00 -30.72
CA VAL A 151 22.64 -2.46 -29.40
C VAL A 151 21.84 -3.74 -29.62
N VAL A 152 22.44 -4.89 -29.30
CA VAL A 152 21.73 -6.17 -29.26
C VAL A 152 20.78 -6.11 -28.06
N LEU A 153 19.49 -5.92 -28.33
CA LEU A 153 18.43 -5.87 -27.32
C LEU A 153 17.99 -7.27 -26.84
N GLN A 154 18.50 -8.32 -27.48
CA GLN A 154 18.24 -9.70 -27.09
C GLN A 154 19.26 -10.13 -26.03
N LEU A 155 18.76 -10.65 -24.91
CA LEU A 155 19.59 -11.32 -23.92
C LEU A 155 20.17 -12.61 -24.52
N PRO A 156 21.42 -12.96 -24.20
CA PRO A 156 21.98 -14.25 -24.59
C PRO A 156 21.18 -15.39 -23.94
N GLU A 157 20.98 -16.48 -24.67
CA GLU A 157 20.24 -17.68 -24.22
C GLU A 157 20.70 -18.21 -22.85
N THR A 158 21.97 -18.04 -22.51
CA THR A 158 22.50 -18.44 -21.20
C THR A 158 21.88 -17.63 -20.05
N ALA A 159 21.70 -16.32 -20.22
CA ALA A 159 21.10 -15.47 -19.20
C ALA A 159 19.61 -15.79 -19.01
N ILE A 160 18.91 -16.09 -20.11
CA ILE A 160 17.51 -16.52 -20.08
C ILE A 160 17.39 -17.87 -19.35
N SER A 161 18.28 -18.82 -19.63
CA SER A 161 18.31 -20.13 -18.98
C SER A 161 18.55 -20.03 -17.47
N ASP A 162 19.50 -19.18 -17.05
CA ASP A 162 19.82 -18.99 -15.62
C ASP A 162 18.64 -18.37 -14.85
N ASP A 163 17.95 -17.40 -15.45
CA ASP A 163 16.75 -16.78 -14.85
C ASP A 163 15.59 -17.79 -14.75
N LEU A 164 15.41 -18.67 -15.73
CA LEU A 164 14.40 -19.72 -15.70
C LEU A 164 14.69 -20.77 -14.60
N GLU A 165 15.94 -21.16 -14.42
CA GLU A 165 16.38 -22.02 -13.30
C GLU A 165 16.13 -21.36 -11.94
N PHE A 166 16.36 -20.05 -11.84
CA PHE A 166 16.07 -19.31 -10.61
C PHE A 166 14.57 -19.25 -10.29
N VAL A 167 13.73 -18.98 -11.29
CA VAL A 167 12.27 -18.93 -11.13
C VAL A 167 11.71 -20.30 -10.74
N THR A 168 12.12 -21.37 -11.42
CA THR A 168 11.69 -22.74 -11.12
C THR A 168 12.10 -23.15 -9.69
N THR A 169 13.34 -22.91 -9.30
CA THR A 169 13.81 -23.19 -7.93
C THR A 169 13.04 -22.38 -6.87
N SER A 170 12.68 -21.14 -7.18
CA SER A 170 11.91 -20.27 -6.28
C SER A 170 10.47 -20.75 -6.10
N ILE A 171 9.85 -21.24 -7.19
CA ILE A 171 8.51 -21.84 -7.17
C ILE A 171 8.53 -23.13 -6.35
N GLU A 172 9.49 -24.04 -6.59
CA GLU A 172 9.61 -25.28 -5.83
C GLU A 172 9.81 -25.03 -4.32
N LYS A 173 10.57 -23.99 -3.98
CA LYS A 173 10.79 -23.58 -2.58
C LYS A 173 9.51 -23.03 -1.94
N ALA A 174 8.72 -22.25 -2.68
CA ALA A 174 7.43 -21.74 -2.23
C ALA A 174 6.42 -22.89 -2.02
N GLU A 175 6.39 -23.88 -2.91
CA GLU A 175 5.53 -25.06 -2.79
C GLU A 175 5.88 -25.92 -1.57
N ARG A 176 7.18 -26.12 -1.28
CA ARG A 176 7.63 -26.82 -0.07
C ARG A 176 7.30 -26.07 1.23
N SER A 177 7.15 -24.75 1.17
CA SER A 177 6.75 -23.95 2.34
C SER A 177 5.23 -23.96 2.60
N ASN A 178 4.43 -24.36 1.61
CA ASN A 178 2.97 -24.40 1.66
C ASN A 178 2.39 -25.78 2.01
N THR A 179 3.21 -26.80 2.29
CA THR A 179 2.70 -28.07 2.83
C THR A 179 2.30 -27.88 4.30
N PRO A 180 1.01 -28.02 4.67
CA PRO A 180 0.59 -27.91 6.06
C PRO A 180 1.09 -29.13 6.84
N ASP A 181 1.82 -28.88 7.92
CA ASP A 181 2.28 -29.88 8.87
C ASP A 181 1.07 -30.60 9.50
N SER A 182 0.72 -31.77 8.97
CA SER A 182 -0.50 -32.51 9.32
C SER A 182 -0.37 -33.30 10.63
N ASN A 183 0.49 -32.89 11.57
CA ASN A 183 0.84 -33.70 12.73
C ASN A 183 0.78 -32.97 14.10
N SER A 184 -0.23 -32.13 14.29
CA SER A 184 -0.48 -31.48 15.60
C SER A 184 -1.94 -31.59 16.04
N ARG A 185 -2.45 -32.81 16.25
CA ARG A 185 -3.69 -33.02 17.03
C ARG A 185 -3.85 -34.47 17.51
N SER A 186 -3.26 -34.81 18.64
CA SER A 186 -3.89 -35.70 19.64
C SER A 186 -3.09 -35.70 20.93
N SER A 187 -3.54 -34.93 21.93
CA SER A 187 -3.36 -35.22 23.36
C SER A 187 -4.14 -34.18 24.16
N ILE A 188 -5.43 -34.42 24.30
CA ILE A 188 -6.18 -33.99 25.49
C ILE A 188 -6.81 -35.27 26.03
N ASN A 189 -6.22 -35.79 27.10
CA ASN A 189 -6.83 -36.62 28.12
C ASN A 189 -6.20 -36.22 29.44
#